data_AF-A0A0G1P915-F1
#
_entry.id   AF-A0A0G1P915-F1
#
_cell.length_a   1.000
_cell.length_b   1.000
_cell.length_c   1.000
_cell.angle_alpha   90.00
_cell.angle_beta   90.00
_cell.angle_gamma   90.00
#
_symmetry.space_group_name_H-M   'P 1'
#
loop_
_entity.id
_entity.type
_entity.pdbx_description
1 polymer ?
#
loop_
_entity_poly.entity_id
_entity_poly.type
_entity_poly.pdbx_seq_one_letter_code
_entity_poly.pdbx_strand_id
1 'polypeptide(L)'
;MSRLIRYSQFVLMLLVLGLFITPLFSHAATFENPLGTEMTDIRTVIMSLTRWLVRLSALIAILALVFGGMRLIIGGFGNEQEAVAAKKIITWAIIGLFVVGLAAIILWTIRSILVI
;
A
#
# COMPACT_ATOMS: atom_id res chain seq x y z
N MET A 1 -17.69 -26.75 29.03
CA MET A 1 -16.28 -26.35 28.75
C MET A 1 -16.02 -25.88 27.31
N SER A 2 -16.63 -26.45 26.25
CA SER A 2 -16.25 -26.15 24.85
C SER A 2 -16.58 -24.74 24.32
N ARG A 3 -17.58 -24.03 24.88
CA ARG A 3 -17.93 -22.67 24.44
C ARG A 3 -16.96 -21.61 24.94
N LEU A 4 -16.41 -21.76 26.14
CA LEU A 4 -15.43 -20.83 26.73
C LEU A 4 -14.10 -20.84 25.96
N ILE A 5 -13.65 -22.02 25.51
CA ILE A 5 -12.46 -22.17 24.67
C ILE A 5 -12.67 -21.49 23.31
N ARG A 6 -13.86 -21.62 22.71
CA ARG A 6 -14.19 -20.93 21.45
C ARG A 6 -14.21 -19.40 21.58
N TYR A 7 -14.72 -18.86 22.69
CA TYR A 7 -14.65 -17.42 22.95
C TYR A 7 -13.21 -16.94 23.15
N SER A 8 -12.40 -17.69 23.90
CA SER A 8 -10.97 -17.39 24.06
C SER A 8 -10.22 -17.44 22.73
N GLN A 9 -10.49 -18.44 21.88
CA GLN A 9 -9.92 -18.53 20.53
C GLN A 9 -10.34 -17.37 19.63
N PHE A 10 -11.60 -16.92 19.72
CA PHE A 10 -12.08 -15.77 18.94
C PHE A 10 -11.42 -14.45 19.38
N VAL A 11 -11.25 -14.25 20.70
CA VAL A 11 -10.54 -13.10 21.26
C VAL A 11 -9.06 -13.10 20.85
N LEU A 12 -8.41 -14.27 20.89
CA LEU A 12 -7.03 -14.43 20.41
C LEU A 12 -6.90 -14.11 18.92
N MET A 13 -7.86 -14.53 18.10
CA MET A 13 -7.85 -14.24 16.66
C MET A 13 -7.95 -12.74 16.37
N LEU A 14 -8.81 -12.03 17.10
CA LEU A 14 -8.93 -10.57 17.02
C LEU A 14 -7.65 -9.85 17.46
N LEU A 15 -7.01 -10.34 18.53
CA LEU A 15 -5.77 -9.76 19.05
C LEU A 15 -4.61 -9.94 18.03
N VAL A 16 -4.50 -11.13 17.42
CA VAL A 16 -3.52 -11.41 16.36
C VAL A 16 -3.76 -10.54 15.12
N LEU A 17 -5.02 -10.36 14.72
CA LEU A 17 -5.39 -9.43 13.65
C LEU A 17 -4.99 -8.00 13.98
N GLY A 18 -5.26 -7.54 15.20
CA GLY A 18 -4.83 -6.21 15.68
C GLY A 18 -3.32 -6.02 15.61
N LEU A 19 -2.54 -7.06 15.98
CA LEU A 19 -1.07 -7.06 15.96
C LEU A 19 -0.51 -7.07 14.53
N PHE A 20 -1.24 -7.61 13.56
CA PHE A 20 -0.88 -7.52 12.14
C PHE A 20 -1.05 -6.11 11.56
N ILE A 21 -1.90 -5.27 12.17
CA ILE A 21 -2.17 -3.90 11.72
C ILE A 21 -1.21 -2.89 12.38
N THR A 22 -0.59 -3.21 13.53
CA THR A 22 0.38 -2.32 14.19
C THR A 22 1.56 -1.84 13.33
N PRO A 23 2.19 -2.64 12.44
CA PRO A 23 3.25 -2.12 11.57
C PRO A 23 2.75 -1.02 10.64
N LEU A 24 1.47 -1.04 10.24
CA LEU A 24 0.87 -0.01 9.39
C LEU A 24 0.74 1.34 10.11
N PHE A 25 0.43 1.32 11.42
CA PHE A 25 0.32 2.54 12.23
C PHE A 25 1.67 3.09 12.68
N SER A 26 2.67 2.23 12.88
CA SER A 26 4.03 2.68 13.26
C SER A 26 4.70 3.57 12.19
N HIS A 27 4.28 3.44 10.93
CA HIS A 27 4.77 4.26 9.81
C HIS A 27 3.95 5.54 9.56
N ALA A 28 2.87 5.79 10.33
CA ALA A 28 1.88 6.83 10.02
C ALA A 28 2.11 8.20 10.67
N ALA A 29 3.18 8.41 11.46
CA ALA A 29 3.22 9.56 12.38
C ALA A 29 4.42 10.52 12.24
N THR A 30 5.04 10.64 11.07
CA THR A 30 5.89 11.80 10.76
C THR A 30 5.61 12.28 9.34
N PHE A 31 4.80 13.34 9.21
CA PHE A 31 4.70 14.10 7.96
C PHE A 31 5.99 14.92 7.78
N GLU A 32 7.06 14.26 7.35
CA GLU A 32 8.28 14.92 6.93
C GLU A 32 8.00 15.76 5.68
N ASN A 33 8.52 17.00 5.65
CA ASN A 33 8.39 17.87 4.49
C ASN A 33 8.89 17.13 3.24
N PRO A 34 8.03 16.88 2.23
CA PRO A 34 8.38 16.10 1.05
C PRO A 34 9.45 16.76 0.17
N LEU A 35 9.74 18.05 0.40
CA LEU A 35 10.74 18.82 -0.34
C LEU A 35 12.10 18.86 0.36
N GLY A 36 12.20 18.40 1.61
CA GLY A 36 13.40 18.54 2.44
C GLY A 36 13.57 19.95 3.00
N THR A 37 14.54 20.14 3.91
CA THR A 37 14.81 21.43 4.57
C THR A 37 15.77 22.32 3.78
N GLU A 38 16.52 21.75 2.83
CA GLU A 38 17.55 22.45 2.05
C GLU A 38 17.15 22.49 0.57
N MET A 39 16.54 23.60 0.14
CA MET A 39 16.18 23.84 -1.26
C MET A 39 17.38 24.45 -2.01
N THR A 40 18.46 23.69 -2.15
CA THR A 40 19.71 24.18 -2.75
C THR A 40 19.73 24.09 -4.28
N ASP A 41 18.89 23.25 -4.90
CA ASP A 41 18.87 23.01 -6.35
C ASP A 41 17.47 22.60 -6.85
N ILE A 42 17.06 23.07 -8.04
CA ILE A 42 15.79 22.66 -8.68
C ILE A 42 15.75 21.14 -8.92
N ARG A 43 16.91 20.53 -9.17
CA ARG A 43 17.03 19.11 -9.43
C ARG A 43 16.71 18.26 -8.19
N THR A 44 17.13 18.70 -7.00
CA THR A 44 16.83 17.98 -5.75
C THR A 44 15.35 18.12 -5.38
N VAL A 45 14.75 19.28 -5.64
CA VAL A 45 13.31 19.52 -5.46
C VAL A 45 12.48 18.55 -6.30
N ILE A 46 12.80 18.41 -7.60
CA ILE A 46 12.09 17.50 -8.51
C ILE A 46 12.25 16.05 -8.03
N MET A 47 13.45 15.62 -7.64
CA MET A 47 13.68 14.25 -7.15
C MET A 47 12.93 13.94 -5.86
N SER A 48 12.92 14.87 -4.91
CA SER A 48 12.22 14.72 -3.64
C SER A 48 10.70 14.66 -3.85
N LEU A 49 10.17 15.52 -4.72
CA LEU A 49 8.76 15.50 -5.10
C LEU A 49 8.36 14.20 -5.79
N THR A 50 9.13 13.74 -6.79
CA THR A 50 8.85 12.46 -7.47
C THR A 50 8.92 11.28 -6.50
N ARG A 51 9.90 11.25 -5.60
CA ARG A 51 10.01 10.19 -4.57
C ARG A 51 8.80 10.20 -3.64
N TRP A 52 8.33 11.37 -3.24
CA TRP A 52 7.13 11.47 -2.42
C TRP A 52 5.88 11.01 -3.16
N LEU A 53 5.70 11.39 -4.43
CA LEU A 53 4.61 10.91 -5.27
C LEU A 53 4.64 9.39 -5.42
N VAL A 54 5.79 8.78 -5.69
CA VAL A 54 5.94 7.32 -5.80
C VAL A 54 5.54 6.62 -4.50
N ARG A 55 5.93 7.16 -3.33
CA ARG A 55 5.53 6.61 -2.02
C ARG A 55 4.02 6.70 -1.80
N LEU A 56 3.40 7.83 -2.14
CA LEU A 56 1.94 7.97 -2.04
C LEU A 56 1.19 7.05 -3.00
N SER A 57 1.63 6.96 -4.26
CA SER A 57 1.04 6.07 -5.25
C SER A 57 1.15 4.60 -4.82
N ALA A 58 2.24 4.20 -4.16
CA ALA A 58 2.38 2.86 -3.61
C ALA A 58 1.30 2.54 -2.57
N LEU A 59 1.03 3.47 -1.65
CA LEU A 59 -0.02 3.32 -0.65
C LEU A 59 -1.40 3.20 -1.29
N ILE A 60 -1.69 4.05 -2.27
CA ILE A 60 -2.97 4.03 -3.01
C ILE A 60 -3.13 2.70 -3.77
N ALA A 61 -2.07 2.19 -4.39
CA ALA A 61 -2.10 0.91 -5.10
C ALA A 61 -2.44 -0.26 -4.16
N ILE A 62 -1.85 -0.29 -2.95
CA ILE A 62 -2.15 -1.30 -1.94
C ILE A 62 -3.62 -1.19 -1.49
N LEU A 63 -4.12 0.03 -1.24
CA LEU A 63 -5.53 0.23 -0.87
C LEU A 63 -6.50 -0.22 -1.97
N ALA A 64 -6.19 0.08 -3.23
CA ALA A 64 -6.96 -0.37 -4.38
C ALA A 64 -6.97 -1.91 -4.50
N LEU A 65 -5.84 -2.56 -4.19
CA LEU A 65 -5.72 -4.02 -4.18
C LEU A 65 -6.60 -4.64 -3.08
N VAL A 66 -6.55 -4.09 -1.86
CA VAL A 66 -7.39 -4.54 -0.74
C VAL A 66 -8.87 -4.34 -1.06
N PHE A 67 -9.23 -3.17 -1.63
CA PHE A 67 -10.60 -2.89 -2.04
C PHE A 67 -11.11 -3.87 -3.11
N GLY A 68 -10.30 -4.14 -4.14
CA GLY A 68 -10.62 -5.14 -5.16
C GLY A 68 -10.76 -6.55 -4.59
N GLY A 69 -9.87 -6.94 -3.67
CA GLY A 69 -9.93 -8.23 -2.97
C GLY A 69 -11.17 -8.39 -2.11
N MET A 70 -11.53 -7.37 -1.31
CA MET A 70 -12.76 -7.37 -0.52
C MET A 70 -14.01 -7.46 -1.41
N ARG A 71 -14.04 -6.70 -2.53
CA ARG A 71 -15.17 -6.77 -3.47
C ARG A 71 -15.30 -8.15 -4.10
N LEU A 72 -14.19 -8.84 -4.39
CA LEU A 72 -14.21 -10.19 -4.94
C LEU A 72 -14.81 -11.19 -3.94
N ILE A 73 -14.40 -11.11 -2.68
CA ILE A 73 -14.87 -12.01 -1.62
C ILE A 73 -16.34 -11.74 -1.30
N ILE A 74 -16.74 -10.48 -1.15
CA ILE A 74 -18.09 -10.11 -0.70
C ILE A 74 -19.11 -10.19 -1.85
N GLY A 75 -18.73 -9.70 -3.04
CA GLY A 75 -19.60 -9.65 -4.22
C GLY A 75 -19.65 -10.94 -5.03
N GLY A 76 -18.66 -11.84 -4.87
CA GLY A 76 -18.57 -13.09 -5.62
C GLY A 76 -19.63 -14.15 -5.28
N PHE A 77 -20.32 -14.03 -4.14
CA PHE A 77 -21.26 -15.05 -3.66
C PHE A 77 -22.64 -15.06 -4.36
N GLY A 78 -22.93 -14.15 -5.29
CA GLY A 78 -24.26 -14.12 -5.92
C GLY A 78 -24.41 -13.39 -7.24
N ASN A 79 -23.38 -12.68 -7.75
CA ASN A 79 -23.47 -12.00 -9.03
C ASN A 79 -22.14 -12.11 -9.80
N GLU A 80 -22.13 -12.83 -10.93
CA GLU A 80 -20.94 -12.96 -11.78
C GLU A 80 -20.41 -11.61 -12.27
N GLN A 81 -21.28 -10.63 -12.50
CA GLN A 81 -20.86 -9.29 -12.94
C GLN A 81 -20.01 -8.60 -11.87
N GLU A 82 -20.32 -8.80 -10.60
CA GLU A 82 -19.55 -8.26 -9.47
C GLU A 82 -18.19 -8.93 -9.35
N ALA A 83 -18.12 -10.25 -9.59
CA ALA A 83 -16.86 -10.98 -9.62
C ALA A 83 -15.95 -10.51 -10.77
N VAL A 84 -16.50 -10.27 -11.96
CA VAL A 84 -15.75 -9.75 -13.11
C VAL A 84 -15.25 -8.33 -12.84
N ALA A 85 -16.09 -7.46 -12.28
CA ALA A 85 -15.69 -6.10 -11.91
C ALA A 85 -14.56 -6.10 -10.86
N ALA A 86 -14.65 -6.95 -9.85
CA ALA A 86 -13.62 -7.08 -8.82
C ALA A 86 -12.28 -7.57 -9.40
N LYS A 87 -12.30 -8.58 -10.27
CA LYS A 87 -11.08 -9.06 -10.97
C LYS A 87 -10.45 -7.96 -11.81
N LYS A 88 -11.25 -7.12 -12.48
CA LYS A 88 -10.75 -5.98 -13.24
C LYS A 88 -10.03 -5.01 -12.31
N ILE A 89 -10.62 -4.63 -11.17
CA ILE A 89 -9.99 -3.74 -10.18
C ILE A 89 -8.65 -4.33 -9.69
N ILE A 90 -8.62 -5.61 -9.34
CA ILE A 90 -7.40 -6.29 -8.89
C ILE A 90 -6.32 -6.25 -9.99
N THR A 91 -6.69 -6.52 -11.24
CA THR A 91 -5.75 -6.49 -12.37
C THR A 91 -5.16 -5.10 -12.55
N TRP A 92 -5.98 -4.05 -12.51
CA TRP A 92 -5.51 -2.67 -12.59
C TRP A 92 -4.65 -2.26 -11.38
N ALA A 93 -4.98 -2.73 -10.18
CA ALA A 93 -4.18 -2.48 -8.99
C ALA A 93 -2.79 -3.15 -9.08
N ILE A 94 -2.71 -4.39 -9.61
CA ILE A 94 -1.45 -5.09 -9.86
C ILE A 94 -0.61 -4.32 -10.88
N ILE A 95 -1.20 -3.89 -12.00
CA ILE A 95 -0.50 -3.10 -13.02
C ILE A 95 0.01 -1.78 -12.41
N GLY A 96 -0.82 -1.09 -11.63
CA GLY A 96 -0.43 0.13 -10.92
C GLY A 96 0.74 -0.10 -9.96
N LEU A 97 0.73 -1.20 -9.23
CA LEU A 97 1.83 -1.59 -8.34
C LEU A 97 3.13 -1.85 -9.11
N PHE A 98 3.06 -2.52 -10.27
CA PHE A 98 4.20 -2.71 -11.16
C PHE A 98 4.78 -1.39 -11.66
N VAL A 99 3.93 -0.45 -12.10
CA VAL A 99 4.35 0.88 -12.57
C VAL A 99 5.06 1.66 -11.46
N VAL A 100 4.52 1.64 -10.25
CA VAL A 100 5.14 2.28 -9.08
C VAL A 100 6.49 1.62 -8.74
N GLY A 101 6.58 0.30 -8.84
CA GLY A 101 7.84 -0.45 -8.67
C GLY A 101 8.91 -0.03 -9.69
N LEU A 102 8.54 0.09 -10.97
CA LEU A 102 9.45 0.56 -12.02
C LEU A 102 9.92 2.00 -11.75
N ALA A 103 9.02 2.89 -11.32
CA ALA A 103 9.38 4.25 -10.97
C ALA A 103 10.41 4.30 -9.82
N ALA A 104 10.28 3.41 -8.82
CA ALA A 104 11.26 3.31 -7.74
C ALA A 104 12.65 2.86 -8.23
N ILE A 105 12.71 1.93 -9.18
CA ILE A 105 13.97 1.48 -9.80
C ILE A 105 14.65 2.62 -10.56
N ILE A 106 13.88 3.43 -11.28
CA ILE A 106 14.41 4.61 -11.99
C ILE A 106 15.01 5.59 -10.98
N LEU A 107 14.30 5.90 -9.89
CA LEU A 107 14.80 6.79 -8.84
C LEU A 107 16.08 6.25 -8.18
N TRP A 108 16.17 4.94 -7.97
CA TRP A 108 17.36 4.29 -7.44
C TRP A 108 18.56 4.43 -8.40
N THR A 109 18.33 4.21 -9.70
CA THR A 109 19.35 4.37 -10.75
C THR A 109 19.86 5.81 -10.79
N ILE A 110 18.96 6.80 -10.80
CA ILE A 110 19.32 8.21 -10.79
C ILE A 110 20.16 8.56 -9.57
N ARG A 111 19.78 8.09 -8.38
CA ARG A 111 20.56 8.30 -7.15
C ARG A 111 21.96 7.67 -7.26
N SER A 112 22.07 6.47 -7.83
CA SER A 112 23.37 5.78 -7.94
C SER A 112 24.37 6.52 -8.82
N ILE A 113 23.89 7.14 -9.92
CA ILE A 113 24.73 7.93 -10.83
C ILE A 113 25.17 9.26 -10.17
N LEU A 114 24.34 9.80 -9.28
CA LEU A 114 24.54 11.10 -8.62
C LEU A 114 25.49 11.03 -7.41
N VAL A 115 25.69 9.84 -6.85
CA VAL A 115 26.47 9.59 -5.62
C VAL A 115 27.88 9.04 -5.97
N ILE A 116 28.21 9.00 -7.26
CA ILE A 116 29.58 8.85 -7.79
C ILE A 116 30.13 10.25 -8.04
#